data_AF-A0A428SCR7-F1
#
_entry.id   AF-A0A428SCR7-F1
#
_cell.length_a   1.000
_cell.length_b   1.000
_cell.length_c   1.000
_cell.angle_alpha   90.00
_cell.angle_beta   90.00
_cell.angle_gamma   90.00
#
_symmetry.space_group_name_H-M   'P 1'
#
loop_
_entity.id
_entity.type
_entity.pdbx_description
1 polymer ?
#
loop_
_entity_poly.entity_id
_entity_poly.type
_entity_poly.pdbx_seq_one_letter_code
_entity_poly.pdbx_strand_id
1 'polypeptide(L)'
;MNDFINHIRLFESLPWSLYEWQNPSDSNQVEDLSLVHTINDKLCTIQADQSVIPSQRFDTLITQQWLRICMWRLAVGKKPSSSSAYNFGVLLPPSLPIDAGKIIMSALGSVGPKSKDCHGIGMEQKLFDVGVSLADSAMLPSWSCSSFETGPQDLLCAVIESLSTIRGCLTPHIDLQLEMPQETETATPTAIVKDTSAQDEQPDKEPDEDPIDLLTWLSGDELGILDMSTPLLT
;
A
#
# COMPACT_ATOMS: atom_id res chain seq x y z
N MET A 1 17.79 -14.82 -11.93
CA MET A 1 17.33 -13.42 -11.83
C MET A 1 15.97 -13.49 -11.14
N ASN A 2 15.96 -13.38 -9.81
CA ASN A 2 14.74 -13.61 -8.99
C ASN A 2 14.09 -12.28 -8.56
N ASP A 3 14.62 -11.20 -9.11
CA ASP A 3 14.56 -9.81 -8.69
C ASP A 3 13.14 -9.31 -8.38
N PHE A 4 12.19 -9.55 -9.28
CA PHE A 4 10.76 -9.27 -9.04
C PHE A 4 9.93 -10.53 -8.72
N ILE A 5 10.45 -11.73 -9.06
CA ILE A 5 9.73 -13.00 -8.92
C ILE A 5 9.38 -13.31 -7.45
N ASN A 6 10.29 -13.06 -6.52
CA ASN A 6 10.00 -13.32 -5.10
C ASN A 6 8.97 -12.34 -4.51
N HIS A 7 8.83 -11.13 -5.07
CA HIS A 7 7.77 -10.20 -4.70
C HIS A 7 6.40 -10.67 -5.23
N ILE A 8 6.32 -11.13 -6.49
CA ILE A 8 5.10 -11.73 -7.05
C ILE A 8 4.64 -12.92 -6.20
N ARG A 9 5.55 -13.83 -5.85
CA ARG A 9 5.27 -15.04 -5.07
C ARG A 9 4.60 -14.79 -3.71
N LEU A 10 4.84 -13.62 -3.10
CA LEU A 10 4.17 -13.23 -1.86
C LEU A 10 2.66 -13.11 -2.06
N PHE A 11 2.23 -12.53 -3.18
CA PHE A 11 0.83 -12.37 -3.54
C PHE A 11 0.23 -13.64 -4.15
N GLU A 12 1.00 -14.44 -4.91
CA GLU A 12 0.58 -15.79 -5.36
C GLU A 12 0.33 -16.75 -4.19
N SER A 13 0.91 -16.48 -3.02
CA SER A 13 0.65 -17.26 -1.79
C SER A 13 -0.74 -16.99 -1.20
N LEU A 14 -1.39 -15.88 -1.58
CA LEU A 14 -2.70 -15.47 -1.12
C LEU A 14 -3.80 -16.06 -2.04
N PRO A 15 -4.85 -16.69 -1.50
CA PRO A 15 -5.99 -17.13 -2.30
C PRO A 15 -6.81 -15.92 -2.77
N TRP A 16 -7.47 -16.08 -3.92
CA TRP A 16 -8.36 -15.08 -4.50
C TRP A 16 -9.49 -14.63 -3.55
N SER A 17 -9.93 -15.49 -2.63
CA SER A 17 -10.95 -15.16 -1.61
C SER A 17 -10.54 -14.06 -0.63
N LEU A 18 -9.24 -13.80 -0.42
CA LEU A 18 -8.78 -12.65 0.37
C LEU A 18 -8.91 -11.30 -0.36
N TYR A 19 -9.13 -11.33 -1.68
CA TYR A 19 -9.39 -10.15 -2.50
C TYR A 19 -10.89 -9.90 -2.70
N GLU A 20 -11.75 -10.84 -2.30
CA GLU A 20 -13.19 -10.64 -2.31
C GLU A 20 -13.64 -9.74 -1.16
N TRP A 21 -14.52 -8.78 -1.48
CA TRP A 21 -15.17 -7.95 -0.47
C TRP A 21 -16.27 -8.75 0.24
N GLN A 22 -15.89 -9.54 1.25
CA GLN A 22 -16.83 -10.33 2.03
C GLN A 22 -17.69 -9.46 2.95
N ASN A 23 -18.98 -9.78 3.03
CA ASN A 23 -19.90 -9.18 3.99
C ASN A 23 -19.61 -9.77 5.39
N PRO A 24 -19.36 -8.96 6.44
CA PRO A 24 -18.98 -9.43 7.78
C PRO A 24 -20.08 -10.20 8.55
N SER A 25 -21.13 -10.63 7.87
CA SER A 25 -22.26 -11.40 8.41
C SER A 25 -22.08 -12.92 8.24
N ASP A 26 -21.35 -13.37 7.22
CA ASP A 26 -21.11 -14.79 6.96
C ASP A 26 -19.94 -15.28 7.82
N SER A 27 -20.20 -16.24 8.71
CA SER A 27 -19.37 -16.49 9.90
C SER A 27 -18.76 -17.90 9.93
N ASN A 28 -17.85 -18.19 9.00
CA ASN A 28 -17.07 -19.44 8.92
C ASN A 28 -15.65 -19.33 9.52
N GLN A 29 -15.51 -18.63 10.67
CA GLN A 29 -14.24 -18.29 11.34
C GLN A 29 -13.22 -19.45 11.55
N VAL A 30 -13.66 -20.71 11.51
CA VAL A 30 -12.79 -21.89 11.69
C VAL A 30 -12.05 -22.26 10.40
N GLU A 31 -12.70 -22.11 9.24
CA GLU A 31 -12.08 -22.39 7.94
C GLU A 31 -11.03 -21.31 7.62
N ASP A 32 -11.39 -20.04 7.84
CA ASP A 32 -10.52 -18.86 7.72
C ASP A 32 -9.21 -19.01 8.52
N LEU A 33 -9.30 -19.61 9.71
CA LEU A 33 -8.18 -19.78 10.62
C LEU A 33 -7.17 -20.83 10.12
N SER A 34 -7.64 -21.96 9.57
CA SER A 34 -6.76 -22.96 8.95
C SER A 34 -6.06 -22.42 7.69
N LEU A 35 -6.75 -21.55 6.95
CA LEU A 35 -6.25 -20.86 5.78
C LEU A 35 -5.14 -19.86 6.14
N VAL A 36 -5.35 -19.06 7.19
CA VAL A 36 -4.38 -18.09 7.73
C VAL A 36 -3.04 -18.75 8.12
N HIS A 37 -3.06 -19.90 8.79
CA HIS A 37 -1.84 -20.67 9.08
C HIS A 37 -1.13 -21.11 7.79
N THR A 38 -1.88 -21.72 6.87
CA THR A 38 -1.36 -22.23 5.59
C THR A 38 -0.72 -21.13 4.74
N ILE A 39 -1.28 -19.92 4.76
CA ILE A 39 -0.72 -18.75 4.07
C ILE A 39 0.56 -18.28 4.76
N ASN A 40 0.59 -18.16 6.09
CA ASN A 40 1.81 -17.78 6.81
C ASN A 40 2.97 -18.76 6.53
N ASP A 41 2.72 -20.06 6.48
CA ASP A 41 3.75 -21.05 6.14
C ASP A 41 4.31 -20.84 4.73
N LYS A 42 3.42 -20.65 3.74
CA LYS A 42 3.84 -20.31 2.36
C LYS A 42 4.68 -19.04 2.33
N LEU A 43 4.25 -17.97 3.00
CA LEU A 43 4.99 -16.71 3.10
C LEU A 43 6.40 -16.93 3.68
N CYS A 44 6.55 -17.77 4.71
CA CYS A 44 7.85 -18.11 5.30
C CYS A 44 8.79 -18.86 4.35
N THR A 45 8.30 -19.56 3.31
CA THR A 45 9.16 -20.24 2.34
C THR A 45 9.90 -19.27 1.40
N ILE A 46 9.38 -18.05 1.21
CA ILE A 46 9.88 -17.09 0.23
C ILE A 46 11.15 -16.40 0.75
N GLN A 47 12.22 -16.49 -0.03
CA GLN A 47 13.54 -15.99 0.35
C GLN A 47 13.76 -14.57 -0.18
N ALA A 48 13.56 -13.56 0.65
CA ALA A 48 13.63 -12.14 0.25
C ALA A 48 15.06 -11.66 -0.12
N ASP A 49 16.09 -12.37 0.33
CA ASP A 49 17.50 -12.06 0.09
C ASP A 49 17.98 -12.38 -1.34
N GLN A 50 17.25 -13.19 -2.11
CA GLN A 50 17.68 -13.72 -3.41
C GLN A 50 17.64 -12.75 -4.61
N SER A 51 17.00 -11.58 -4.49
CA SER A 51 17.17 -10.52 -5.52
C SER A 51 18.64 -10.06 -5.55
N VAL A 52 19.15 -9.52 -6.65
CA VAL A 52 20.46 -8.83 -6.64
C VAL A 52 20.35 -7.33 -6.31
N ILE A 53 19.14 -6.77 -6.31
CA ILE A 53 18.88 -5.34 -6.14
C ILE A 53 18.49 -5.05 -4.68
N PRO A 54 19.25 -4.22 -3.93
CA PRO A 54 19.01 -3.99 -2.50
C PRO A 54 17.59 -3.49 -2.15
N SER A 55 17.02 -2.59 -2.95
CA SER A 55 15.66 -2.07 -2.72
C SER A 55 14.58 -3.13 -2.92
N GLN A 56 14.75 -4.05 -3.88
CA GLN A 56 13.82 -5.16 -4.06
C GLN A 56 13.95 -6.21 -2.95
N ARG A 57 15.16 -6.51 -2.47
CA ARG A 57 15.36 -7.35 -1.28
C ARG A 57 14.60 -6.76 -0.09
N PHE A 58 14.81 -5.47 0.13
CA PHE A 58 14.20 -4.70 1.20
C PHE A 58 12.67 -4.74 1.13
N ASP A 59 12.05 -4.29 0.04
CA ASP A 59 10.59 -4.25 -0.07
C ASP A 59 9.95 -5.65 -0.14
N THR A 60 10.61 -6.66 -0.70
CA THR A 60 10.16 -8.05 -0.58
C THR A 60 10.14 -8.50 0.88
N LEU A 61 11.18 -8.18 1.66
CA LEU A 61 11.24 -8.51 3.09
C LEU A 61 10.17 -7.75 3.90
N ILE A 62 10.01 -6.44 3.70
CA ILE A 62 8.99 -5.66 4.42
C ILE A 62 7.58 -6.15 4.05
N THR A 63 7.31 -6.39 2.76
CA THR A 63 6.01 -6.91 2.30
C THR A 63 5.72 -8.30 2.86
N GLN A 64 6.73 -9.18 2.93
CA GLN A 64 6.60 -10.50 3.56
C GLN A 64 6.22 -10.39 5.04
N GLN A 65 6.94 -9.57 5.82
CA GLN A 65 6.65 -9.44 7.24
C GLN A 65 5.31 -8.72 7.50
N TRP A 66 4.95 -7.74 6.67
CA TRP A 66 3.63 -7.10 6.69
C TRP A 66 2.50 -8.10 6.39
N LEU A 67 2.61 -8.93 5.35
CA LEU A 67 1.60 -9.95 5.04
C LEU A 67 1.45 -10.98 6.17
N ARG A 68 2.54 -11.38 6.82
CA ARG A 68 2.48 -12.25 8.02
C ARG A 68 1.75 -11.57 9.18
N ILE A 69 1.94 -10.27 9.37
CA ILE A 69 1.16 -9.46 10.32
C ILE A 69 -0.31 -9.37 9.90
N CYS A 70 -0.64 -9.18 8.62
CA CYS A 70 -2.02 -9.22 8.13
C CYS A 70 -2.69 -10.56 8.45
N MET A 71 -1.99 -11.68 8.23
CA MET A 71 -2.46 -13.02 8.63
C MET A 71 -2.71 -13.11 10.14
N TRP A 72 -1.80 -12.58 10.97
CA TRP A 72 -1.99 -12.48 12.42
C TRP A 72 -3.17 -11.59 12.83
N ARG A 73 -3.46 -10.50 12.10
CA ARG A 73 -4.63 -9.63 12.35
C ARG A 73 -5.94 -10.31 11.97
N LEU A 74 -5.99 -11.01 10.83
CA LEU A 74 -7.14 -11.83 10.43
C LEU A 74 -7.42 -12.93 11.46
N ALA A 75 -6.36 -13.52 12.02
CA ALA A 75 -6.43 -14.41 13.16
C ALA A 75 -7.02 -13.74 14.41
N VAL A 76 -6.29 -12.81 15.04
CA VAL A 76 -6.67 -12.24 16.35
C VAL A 76 -8.00 -11.46 16.29
N GLY A 77 -8.39 -10.98 15.11
CA GLY A 77 -9.63 -10.27 14.87
C GLY A 77 -9.64 -8.84 15.44
N LYS A 78 -10.78 -8.17 15.34
CA LYS A 78 -10.91 -6.72 15.61
C LYS A 78 -10.78 -6.31 17.10
N LYS A 79 -10.71 -7.25 18.05
CA LYS A 79 -10.64 -6.99 19.50
C LYS A 79 -9.82 -8.08 20.23
N PRO A 80 -8.50 -7.87 20.44
CA PRO A 80 -7.62 -8.82 21.12
C PRO A 80 -8.05 -9.18 22.56
N SER A 81 -8.81 -8.30 23.22
CA SER A 81 -9.25 -8.46 24.62
C SER A 81 -10.49 -9.35 24.79
N SER A 82 -11.06 -9.91 23.71
CA SER A 82 -12.23 -10.80 23.77
C SER A 82 -11.83 -12.22 24.16
N SER A 83 -12.72 -12.97 24.82
CA SER A 83 -12.46 -14.35 25.24
C SER A 83 -12.20 -15.31 24.06
N SER A 84 -12.57 -14.96 22.83
CA SER A 84 -12.26 -15.74 21.63
C SER A 84 -10.76 -15.73 21.26
N ALA A 85 -9.97 -14.74 21.71
CA ALA A 85 -8.53 -14.69 21.47
C ALA A 85 -7.76 -15.82 22.17
N TYR A 86 -8.33 -16.45 23.20
CA TYR A 86 -7.69 -17.54 23.95
C TYR A 86 -7.65 -18.86 23.17
N ASN A 87 -8.59 -19.11 22.26
CA ASN A 87 -8.54 -20.27 21.35
C ASN A 87 -7.56 -20.04 20.18
N PHE A 88 -6.98 -18.85 20.06
CA PHE A 88 -6.35 -18.36 18.85
C PHE A 88 -4.82 -18.48 18.82
N GLY A 89 -4.16 -18.46 19.98
CA GLY A 89 -2.70 -18.63 20.12
C GLY A 89 -2.17 -20.02 19.75
N VAL A 90 -3.00 -20.89 19.16
CA VAL A 90 -2.66 -22.26 18.75
C VAL A 90 -2.04 -22.31 17.34
N LEU A 91 -2.33 -21.33 16.49
CA LEU A 91 -1.98 -21.38 15.05
C LEU A 91 -1.03 -20.27 14.57
N LEU A 92 -1.02 -19.10 15.20
CA LEU A 92 0.05 -18.12 15.01
C LEU A 92 0.57 -17.66 16.38
N PRO A 93 1.89 -17.53 16.56
CA PRO A 93 2.44 -17.15 17.86
C PRO A 93 2.01 -15.72 18.22
N PRO A 94 1.61 -15.45 19.48
CA PRO A 94 1.30 -14.09 19.93
C PRO A 94 2.45 -13.09 19.73
N SER A 95 3.70 -13.56 19.68
CA SER A 95 4.89 -12.74 19.44
C SER A 95 5.06 -12.27 17.98
N LEU A 96 4.28 -12.80 17.02
CA LEU A 96 4.52 -12.56 15.59
C LEU A 96 4.69 -11.07 15.23
N PRO A 97 3.86 -10.12 15.72
CA PRO A 97 4.07 -8.70 15.40
C PRO A 97 5.37 -8.13 15.96
N ILE A 98 5.82 -8.59 17.14
CA ILE A 98 7.11 -8.19 17.73
C ILE A 98 8.27 -8.75 16.91
N ASP A 99 8.20 -10.03 16.53
CA ASP A 99 9.27 -10.71 15.79
C ASP A 99 9.40 -10.14 14.37
N ALA A 100 8.27 -9.93 13.69
CA ALA A 100 8.20 -9.24 12.41
C ALA A 100 8.68 -7.77 12.54
N GLY A 101 8.26 -7.05 13.59
CA GLY A 101 8.71 -5.68 13.87
C GLY A 101 10.23 -5.58 14.05
N LYS A 102 10.86 -6.50 14.80
CA LYS A 102 12.33 -6.59 14.94
C LYS A 102 13.02 -6.78 13.58
N ILE A 103 12.49 -7.65 12.72
CA ILE A 103 13.03 -7.88 11.36
C ILE A 103 12.89 -6.62 10.50
N ILE A 104 11.72 -5.97 10.51
CA ILE A 104 11.43 -4.74 9.75
C ILE A 104 12.35 -3.59 10.20
N MET A 105 12.50 -3.36 11.51
CA MET A 105 13.39 -2.31 12.05
C MET A 105 14.86 -2.58 11.70
N SER A 106 15.31 -3.84 11.78
CA SER A 106 16.66 -4.23 11.36
C SER A 106 16.90 -3.98 9.86
N ALA A 107 15.93 -4.36 9.01
CA ALA A 107 15.96 -4.10 7.58
C ALA A 107 16.03 -2.59 7.27
N LEU A 108 15.19 -1.77 7.92
CA LEU A 108 15.23 -0.31 7.83
C LEU A 108 16.56 0.30 8.29
N GLY A 109 17.18 -0.25 9.33
CA GLY A 109 18.52 0.17 9.77
C GLY A 109 19.62 -0.15 8.76
N SER A 110 19.45 -1.19 7.94
CA SER A 110 20.47 -1.69 7.02
C SER A 110 20.51 -1.02 5.63
N VAL A 111 19.47 -0.25 5.25
CA VAL A 111 19.35 0.35 3.91
C VAL A 111 19.44 1.89 3.93
N GLY A 112 20.04 2.46 2.88
CA GLY A 112 20.14 3.92 2.74
C GLY A 112 18.81 4.59 2.35
N PRO A 113 18.63 5.90 2.60
CA PRO A 113 17.35 6.62 2.42
C PRO A 113 16.69 6.40 1.04
N LYS A 114 17.48 6.51 -0.04
CA LYS A 114 17.01 6.27 -1.42
C LYS A 114 16.30 4.92 -1.63
N SER A 115 16.69 3.90 -0.86
CA SER A 115 16.10 2.55 -0.91
C SER A 115 14.84 2.40 -0.06
N LYS A 116 14.55 3.37 0.82
CA LYS A 116 13.30 3.44 1.60
C LYS A 116 12.27 4.24 0.81
N ASP A 117 12.68 5.43 0.35
CA ASP A 117 11.82 6.40 -0.31
C ASP A 117 11.30 5.90 -1.66
N CYS A 118 12.07 5.11 -2.41
CA CYS A 118 11.70 4.62 -3.75
C CYS A 118 10.46 3.71 -3.80
N HIS A 119 9.94 3.26 -2.66
CA HIS A 119 8.71 2.47 -2.57
C HIS A 119 7.46 3.33 -2.30
N GLY A 120 7.63 4.63 -2.08
CA GLY A 120 6.53 5.58 -1.93
C GLY A 120 5.64 5.32 -0.72
N ILE A 121 4.41 5.85 -0.80
CA ILE A 121 3.34 5.73 0.21
C ILE A 121 3.03 4.27 0.62
N GLY A 122 3.29 3.30 -0.27
CA GLY A 122 3.11 1.88 0.02
C GLY A 122 4.02 1.35 1.14
N MET A 123 5.19 1.97 1.35
CA MET A 123 6.08 1.63 2.47
C MET A 123 5.55 2.22 3.79
N GLU A 124 5.07 3.47 3.76
CA GLU A 124 4.47 4.15 4.92
C GLU A 124 3.25 3.40 5.43
N GLN A 125 2.33 2.99 4.55
CA GLN A 125 1.15 2.21 4.94
C GLN A 125 1.52 0.89 5.62
N LYS A 126 2.49 0.14 5.06
CA LYS A 126 2.98 -1.12 5.66
C LYS A 126 3.50 -0.89 7.08
N LEU A 127 4.26 0.18 7.30
CA LEU A 127 4.80 0.51 8.62
C LEU A 127 3.74 1.02 9.60
N PHE A 128 2.74 1.76 9.12
CA PHE A 128 1.57 2.14 9.92
C PHE A 128 0.83 0.90 10.42
N ASP A 129 0.51 -0.05 9.54
CA ASP A 129 -0.18 -1.30 9.91
C ASP A 129 0.63 -2.16 10.89
N VAL A 130 1.97 -2.16 10.76
CA VAL A 130 2.89 -2.77 11.72
C VAL A 130 2.77 -2.09 13.09
N GLY A 131 2.78 -0.76 13.14
CA GLY A 131 2.60 0.02 14.37
C GLY A 131 1.28 -0.27 15.08
N VAL A 132 0.16 -0.29 14.35
CA VAL A 132 -1.15 -0.67 14.89
C VAL A 132 -1.13 -2.10 15.44
N SER A 133 -0.47 -3.03 14.76
CA SER A 133 -0.38 -4.43 15.20
C SER A 133 0.52 -4.65 16.41
N LEU A 134 1.58 -3.85 16.56
CA LEU A 134 2.39 -3.81 17.78
C LEU A 134 1.59 -3.27 18.97
N ALA A 135 0.77 -2.24 18.76
CA ALA A 135 -0.13 -1.70 19.79
C ALA A 135 -1.20 -2.74 20.20
N ASP A 136 -1.84 -3.41 19.24
CA ASP A 136 -2.78 -4.51 19.50
C ASP A 136 -2.10 -5.67 20.26
N SER A 137 -0.86 -6.02 19.90
CA SER A 137 -0.10 -7.07 20.59
C SER A 137 0.31 -6.69 22.01
N ALA A 138 0.53 -5.39 22.31
CA ALA A 138 0.80 -4.92 23.67
C ALA A 138 -0.42 -5.06 24.60
N MET A 139 -1.63 -5.19 24.05
CA MET A 139 -2.89 -5.37 24.79
C MET A 139 -3.26 -6.84 25.02
N LEU A 140 -2.47 -7.80 24.51
CA LEU A 140 -2.72 -9.23 24.71
C LEU A 140 -2.30 -9.68 26.13
N PRO A 141 -3.18 -10.38 26.88
CA PRO A 141 -2.91 -10.79 28.26
C PRO A 141 -1.83 -11.88 28.39
N SER A 142 -1.44 -12.52 27.28
CA SER A 142 -0.36 -13.50 27.20
C SER A 142 1.03 -12.89 27.00
N TRP A 143 1.14 -11.56 26.81
CA TRP A 143 2.42 -10.91 26.58
C TRP A 143 3.16 -10.58 27.88
N SER A 144 4.21 -11.34 28.17
CA SER A 144 5.19 -11.01 29.21
C SER A 144 6.58 -10.86 28.58
N CYS A 145 7.05 -9.62 28.46
CA CYS A 145 8.43 -9.31 28.03
C CYS A 145 9.33 -9.18 29.26
N SER A 146 10.54 -9.73 29.23
CA SER A 146 11.53 -9.36 30.25
C SER A 146 11.98 -7.91 30.04
N SER A 147 12.36 -7.20 31.11
CA SER A 147 12.79 -5.80 31.04
C SER A 147 14.10 -5.56 30.28
N PHE A 148 14.72 -6.60 29.73
CA PHE A 148 15.95 -6.56 28.93
C PHE A 148 15.72 -6.84 27.44
N GLU A 149 14.50 -7.21 27.05
CA GLU A 149 14.14 -7.51 25.67
C GLU A 149 13.37 -6.36 25.04
N THR A 150 13.61 -6.11 23.75
CA THR A 150 12.85 -5.11 22.97
C THR A 150 11.38 -5.52 22.89
N GLY A 151 10.53 -4.73 23.55
CA GLY A 151 9.08 -4.94 23.64
C GLY A 151 8.31 -4.22 22.54
N PRO A 152 6.97 -4.36 22.53
CA PRO A 152 6.11 -3.71 21.54
C PRO A 152 6.11 -2.17 21.68
N GLN A 153 6.31 -1.60 22.88
CA GLN A 153 6.45 -0.15 23.03
C GLN A 153 7.73 0.38 22.36
N ASP A 154 8.87 -0.30 22.56
CA ASP A 154 10.15 0.12 21.95
C ASP A 154 10.09 0.07 20.42
N LEU A 155 9.49 -1.00 19.88
CA LEU A 155 9.27 -1.14 18.44
C LEU A 155 8.28 -0.09 17.91
N LEU A 156 7.24 0.26 18.67
CA LEU A 156 6.29 1.30 18.26
C LEU A 156 6.96 2.67 18.16
N CYS A 157 7.84 3.02 19.11
CA CYS A 157 8.66 4.22 19.02
C CYS A 157 9.54 4.20 17.75
N ALA A 158 10.25 3.10 17.49
CA ALA A 158 11.10 2.96 16.31
C ALA A 158 10.31 3.01 14.98
N VAL A 159 9.07 2.51 14.96
CA VAL A 159 8.14 2.65 13.82
C VAL A 159 7.74 4.12 13.60
N ILE A 160 7.40 4.85 14.67
CA ILE A 160 7.04 6.28 14.59
C ILE A 160 8.23 7.12 14.09
N GLU A 161 9.43 6.86 14.61
CA GLU A 161 10.67 7.50 14.13
C GLU A 161 10.92 7.18 12.65
N SER A 162 10.75 5.93 12.24
CA SER A 162 10.89 5.51 10.83
C SER A 162 9.87 6.21 9.93
N LEU A 163 8.60 6.27 10.32
CA LEU A 163 7.55 6.98 9.60
C LEU A 163 7.82 8.49 9.49
N SER A 164 8.48 9.10 10.49
CA SER A 164 8.84 10.53 10.42
C SER A 164 9.98 10.85 9.43
N THR A 165 10.74 9.83 9.00
CA THR A 165 11.95 10.00 8.17
C THR A 165 11.81 9.47 6.74
N ILE A 166 10.96 8.46 6.52
CA ILE A 166 10.61 7.98 5.19
C ILE A 166 9.73 9.04 4.52
N ARG A 167 10.10 9.46 3.31
CA ARG A 167 9.27 10.35 2.50
C ARG A 167 8.86 9.61 1.24
N GLY A 168 7.59 9.25 1.14
CA GLY A 168 7.01 8.69 -0.07
C GLY A 168 7.19 9.67 -1.23
N CYS A 169 8.18 9.38 -2.08
CA CYS A 169 8.81 10.27 -3.07
C CYS A 169 8.12 11.63 -3.31
N LEU A 170 8.41 12.62 -2.47
CA LEU A 170 8.36 14.01 -2.91
C LEU A 170 9.40 14.15 -4.02
N THR A 171 8.95 14.33 -5.25
CA THR A 171 9.86 14.55 -6.37
C THR A 171 10.61 15.88 -6.16
N PRO A 172 11.84 16.04 -6.69
CA PRO A 172 12.60 17.30 -6.57
C PRO A 172 11.93 18.53 -7.19
N HIS A 173 10.73 18.38 -7.76
CA HIS A 173 9.98 19.43 -8.43
C HIS A 173 9.29 20.41 -7.45
N ILE A 174 9.11 20.03 -6.18
CA ILE A 174 8.45 20.90 -5.17
C ILE A 174 9.42 21.90 -4.53
N ASP A 175 10.73 21.62 -4.49
CA ASP A 175 11.72 22.62 -4.03
C ASP A 175 11.82 23.84 -4.99
N LEU A 176 11.46 23.69 -6.27
CA LEU A 176 11.41 24.82 -7.22
C LEU A 176 10.25 25.81 -6.99
N GLN A 177 9.34 25.56 -6.04
CA GLN A 177 8.23 26.47 -5.74
C GLN A 177 8.44 27.33 -4.49
N LEU A 178 9.57 27.17 -3.78
CA LEU A 178 9.92 27.99 -2.61
C LEU A 178 10.99 29.05 -2.89
N GLU A 179 11.64 29.02 -4.06
CA GLU A 179 12.64 30.01 -4.47
C GLU A 179 12.07 31.00 -5.50
N MET A 180 10.99 31.69 -5.12
CA MET A 180 10.52 32.90 -5.82
C MET A 180 11.51 34.05 -5.59
N PRO A 181 12.14 34.63 -6.64
CA PRO A 181 13.04 35.76 -6.46
C PRO A 181 12.30 37.00 -5.93
N GLN A 182 12.82 37.59 -4.86
CA GLN A 182 12.48 38.95 -4.45
C GLN A 182 13.15 39.94 -5.42
N GLU A 183 12.53 40.21 -6.57
CA GLU A 183 12.90 41.37 -7.39
C GLU A 183 12.05 42.58 -7.00
N THR A 184 12.71 43.54 -6.35
CA THR A 184 12.21 44.90 -6.12
C THR A 184 12.55 45.77 -7.33
N GLU A 185 11.56 46.43 -7.94
CA GLU A 185 11.49 47.91 -8.05
C GLU A 185 10.37 48.43 -8.97
N THR A 186 9.50 49.24 -8.36
CA THR A 186 8.82 50.45 -8.88
C THR A 186 8.70 50.73 -10.39
N ALA A 187 7.45 50.74 -10.91
CA ALA A 187 6.85 51.91 -11.57
C ALA A 187 5.34 51.73 -11.83
N THR A 188 4.55 52.77 -11.60
CA THR A 188 3.11 52.90 -11.96
C THR A 188 2.93 54.15 -12.84
N PRO A 189 1.71 54.51 -13.29
CA PRO A 189 0.82 53.78 -14.19
C PRO A 189 0.37 54.67 -15.39
N THR A 190 -0.32 54.11 -16.39
CA THR A 190 -1.13 54.95 -17.30
C THR A 190 -2.47 54.29 -17.60
N ALA A 191 -3.54 54.86 -17.04
CA ALA A 191 -4.89 54.62 -17.50
C ALA A 191 -5.23 55.58 -18.65
N ILE A 192 -5.91 55.09 -19.69
CA ILE A 192 -6.67 55.93 -20.62
C ILE A 192 -8.10 55.41 -20.63
N VAL A 193 -9.01 56.25 -20.14
CA VAL A 193 -10.47 56.07 -20.15
C VAL A 193 -11.06 57.13 -21.07
N LYS A 194 -12.15 56.78 -21.81
CA LYS A 194 -13.21 57.60 -22.47
C LYS A 194 -13.61 56.98 -23.82
N ASP A 195 -14.80 57.17 -24.43
CA ASP A 195 -16.12 57.75 -24.13
C ASP A 195 -17.07 57.26 -25.28
N THR A 196 -18.41 57.09 -25.22
CA THR A 196 -19.40 56.96 -24.13
C THR A 196 -20.79 56.64 -24.77
N SER A 197 -21.69 55.91 -24.07
CA SER A 197 -23.14 55.66 -24.39
C SER A 197 -23.50 54.74 -25.58
N ALA A 198 -24.65 54.06 -25.65
CA ALA A 198 -25.88 54.12 -24.83
C ALA A 198 -26.59 52.75 -24.65
N GLN A 199 -27.41 52.68 -23.58
CA GLN A 199 -28.70 51.95 -23.36
C GLN A 199 -29.14 50.81 -24.30
N ASP A 200 -29.89 49.77 -23.92
CA ASP A 200 -30.41 49.22 -22.65
C ASP A 200 -31.46 48.18 -23.11
N GLU A 201 -31.23 46.86 -22.95
CA GLU A 201 -32.29 45.84 -23.04
C GLU A 201 -31.84 44.52 -22.39
N GLN A 202 -32.80 43.80 -21.81
CA GLN A 202 -32.60 42.68 -20.87
C GLN A 202 -32.99 41.32 -21.51
N PRO A 203 -32.94 40.22 -20.74
CA PRO A 203 -31.99 39.12 -20.89
C PRO A 203 -32.44 38.01 -21.85
N ASP A 204 -31.52 37.21 -22.39
CA ASP A 204 -31.86 35.82 -22.76
C ASP A 204 -30.65 34.87 -22.90
N LYS A 205 -30.86 33.65 -22.37
CA LYS A 205 -30.23 32.35 -22.67
C LYS A 205 -28.75 32.08 -22.33
N GLU A 206 -28.60 31.06 -21.48
CA GLU A 206 -27.41 30.19 -21.36
C GLU A 206 -27.13 29.49 -22.72
N PRO A 207 -25.87 29.28 -23.11
CA PRO A 207 -25.54 28.39 -24.23
C PRO A 207 -25.61 26.91 -23.79
N ASP A 208 -26.34 26.10 -24.55
CA ASP A 208 -26.39 24.64 -24.37
C ASP A 208 -24.98 24.01 -24.43
N GLU A 209 -24.67 23.10 -23.50
CA GLU A 209 -23.53 22.18 -23.67
C GLU A 209 -23.95 21.00 -24.57
N ASP A 210 -23.35 20.90 -25.76
CA ASP A 210 -23.47 19.70 -26.60
C ASP A 210 -22.84 18.50 -25.87
N PRO A 211 -23.58 17.39 -25.64
CA PRO A 211 -23.01 16.20 -25.03
C PRO A 211 -22.02 15.51 -26.00
N ILE A 212 -20.78 15.36 -25.56
CA ILE A 212 -19.73 14.68 -26.33
C ILE A 212 -20.11 13.20 -26.51
N ASP A 213 -20.44 12.81 -27.75
CA ASP A 213 -20.91 11.47 -28.10
C ASP A 213 -19.77 10.44 -28.10
N LEU A 214 -19.56 9.85 -26.92
CA LEU A 214 -18.44 8.99 -26.59
C LEU A 214 -18.69 7.53 -27.02
N LEU A 215 -18.92 7.25 -28.32
CA LEU A 215 -19.05 5.86 -28.83
C LEU A 215 -18.81 5.63 -30.35
N THR A 216 -17.92 6.41 -31.00
CA THR A 216 -17.67 6.32 -32.46
C THR A 216 -16.64 5.27 -32.93
N TRP A 217 -16.14 4.38 -32.07
CA TRP A 217 -15.03 3.45 -32.40
C TRP A 217 -15.37 1.96 -32.46
N LEU A 218 -16.65 1.56 -32.45
CA LEU A 218 -17.05 0.15 -32.55
C LEU A 218 -18.26 -0.08 -33.48
N SER A 219 -18.09 0.15 -34.79
CA SER A 219 -18.80 -0.58 -35.85
C SER A 219 -18.15 -0.33 -37.22
N GLY A 220 -17.78 -1.40 -37.92
CA GLY A 220 -17.07 -1.36 -39.20
C GLY A 220 -16.53 -2.74 -39.55
N ASP A 221 -17.45 -3.63 -39.94
CA ASP A 221 -17.20 -5.04 -40.23
C ASP A 221 -16.42 -5.29 -41.55
N GLU A 222 -16.09 -6.57 -41.76
CA GLU A 222 -15.54 -7.19 -42.97
C GLU A 222 -14.06 -6.95 -43.30
N LEU A 223 -13.26 -8.02 -43.17
CA LEU A 223 -12.72 -8.70 -44.36
C LEU A 223 -12.28 -10.15 -44.06
N GLY A 224 -12.84 -11.11 -44.80
CA GLY A 224 -12.11 -12.32 -45.22
C GLY A 224 -12.14 -13.55 -44.30
N ILE A 225 -13.21 -14.36 -44.39
CA ILE A 225 -13.15 -15.78 -44.02
C ILE A 225 -12.19 -16.51 -44.98
N LEU A 226 -11.20 -17.21 -44.42
CA LEU A 226 -10.46 -18.28 -45.11
C LEU A 226 -10.32 -19.49 -44.19
N ASP A 227 -11.27 -20.42 -44.32
CA ASP A 227 -11.10 -21.81 -43.90
C ASP A 227 -10.22 -22.54 -44.93
N MET A 228 -9.15 -23.19 -44.47
CA MET A 228 -8.48 -24.28 -45.18
C MET A 228 -7.71 -25.18 -44.20
N SER A 229 -8.40 -26.21 -43.70
CA SER A 229 -7.90 -27.59 -43.51
C SER A 229 -6.49 -27.83 -42.93
N THR A 230 -6.44 -28.41 -41.73
CA THR A 230 -5.32 -29.26 -41.25
C THR A 230 -5.12 -30.48 -42.18
N PRO A 231 -3.92 -31.10 -42.27
CA PRO A 231 -3.60 -32.14 -41.28
C PRO A 231 -2.10 -32.45 -40.95
N LEU A 232 -1.97 -33.14 -39.82
CA LEU A 232 -1.07 -34.25 -39.49
C LEU A 232 0.40 -34.06 -39.06
N LEU A 233 0.70 -34.84 -38.00
CA LEU A 233 2.01 -35.24 -37.51
C LEU A 233 2.83 -35.98 -38.59
N THR A 234 4.14 -35.76 -38.58
CA THR A 234 5.15 -36.79 -38.20
C THR A 234 6.37 -36.11 -37.59
#